data_AF-A0A662GRE8-F1
#
_entry.id   AF-A0A662GRE8-F1
#
_cell.length_a   1.000
_cell.length_b   1.000
_cell.length_c   1.000
_cell.angle_alpha   90.00
_cell.angle_beta   90.00
_cell.angle_gamma   90.00
#
_symmetry.space_group_name_H-M   'P 1'
#
loop_
_entity.id
_entity.type
_entity.pdbx_description
1 polymer ?
#
loop_
_entity_poly.entity_id
_entity_poly.type
_entity_poly.pdbx_seq_one_letter_code
_entity_poly.pdbx_strand_id
1 'polypeptide(L)'
;LKEVSAALGAAAEALESEAEALEECYERVFKLWASSLPVPVESEEDLERIREKCARRIERIQEAVRGIFKGLVGGQPRQYIGVCGVKVSLDMGLEAFEKRWEAWKDTLGDLVRDYYRARGCVLLYGRAADRLARVREVVGKLAEGCRRRAEALRGLQALIARRMSEIDSAYKVCQAELGACVRLGTAAIDSVLRGEEPCSGEPKAEEVEGYAARAGQMASDAIYSAVSARVSVEMAKSDAGKALRDLEEAKSLLPLLKKYPIRHVQEVLGDLTEDVESLASEAERTLRWLEEIESDARRLQRESEEFSETVAPRYYRLFKRLRDRLERARSLEECARIMERFWALWGEFKERGRRLLLEAESLPRDPEDPRLEHAVRDLEERRRQLVRLAYEEAKLVKTTLAVVTVLAPLPPEQRSSAYEVVEKIVEEFHSAAQKVGSRVGAVNSILEELERAKVFVRDDVRRAIRASDTALKWTDRALSAYFAAKEFLTKRGTPEDALYKLAACLDIMGAWLPACENPLIGPMLAVYSKALKVMAKFAGYLRKQVAEMLREDIVEMEGLDEKLSDEVILRTDVDALVRHVLPSFEKYLERSTAEEAARAYVLDRLLGIACGAEAR
;
A
#
# COMPACT_ATOMS: atom_id res chain seq x y z
N LEU A 1 18.87 11.87 -53.38
CA LEU A 1 20.02 10.96 -53.65
C LEU A 1 19.81 10.08 -54.88
N LYS A 2 18.69 9.36 -55.01
CA LYS A 2 18.39 8.55 -56.22
C LYS A 2 18.41 9.38 -57.51
N GLU A 3 17.76 10.53 -57.52
CA GLU A 3 17.76 11.48 -58.66
C GLU A 3 19.17 11.98 -59.00
N VAL A 4 19.99 12.28 -57.98
CA VAL A 4 21.38 12.71 -58.15
C VAL A 4 22.24 11.60 -58.76
N SER A 5 22.08 10.36 -58.29
CA SER A 5 22.79 9.19 -58.85
C SER A 5 22.42 8.95 -60.33
N ALA A 6 21.13 9.09 -60.68
CA ALA A 6 20.68 8.99 -62.07
C ALA A 6 21.24 10.10 -62.96
N ALA A 7 21.25 11.35 -62.48
CA ALA A 7 21.80 12.48 -63.20
C ALA A 7 23.31 12.36 -63.45
N LEU A 8 24.08 11.84 -62.48
CA LEU A 8 25.52 11.57 -62.65
C LEU A 8 25.78 10.49 -63.71
N GLY A 9 24.97 9.43 -63.75
CA GLY A 9 25.06 8.39 -64.76
C GLY A 9 24.81 8.94 -66.16
N ALA A 10 23.71 9.68 -66.34
CA ALA A 10 23.37 10.31 -67.62
C ALA A 10 24.44 11.31 -68.08
N ALA A 11 25.02 12.09 -67.17
CA ALA A 11 26.11 13.01 -67.48
C ALA A 11 27.41 12.29 -67.88
N ALA A 12 27.71 11.14 -67.28
CA ALA A 12 28.86 10.31 -67.66
C ALA A 12 28.66 9.71 -69.07
N GLU A 13 27.47 9.18 -69.36
CA GLU A 13 27.13 8.65 -70.69
C GLU A 13 27.19 9.73 -71.77
N ALA A 14 26.69 10.94 -71.49
CA ALA A 14 26.78 12.08 -72.41
C ALA A 14 28.25 12.46 -72.71
N LEU A 15 29.12 12.48 -71.70
CA LEU A 15 30.55 12.80 -71.90
C LEU A 15 31.29 11.74 -72.72
N GLU A 16 30.92 10.47 -72.61
CA GLU A 16 31.49 9.41 -73.45
C GLU A 16 31.01 9.50 -74.89
N SER A 17 29.73 9.76 -75.09
CA SER A 17 29.17 10.01 -76.42
C SER A 17 29.83 11.23 -77.08
N GLU A 18 30.12 12.30 -76.33
CA GLU A 18 30.86 13.46 -76.81
C GLU A 18 32.32 13.13 -77.14
N ALA A 19 32.99 12.26 -76.36
CA ALA A 19 34.34 11.79 -76.69
C ALA A 19 34.36 11.00 -78.01
N GLU A 20 33.40 10.11 -78.23
CA GLU A 20 33.24 9.35 -79.48
C GLU A 20 32.92 10.27 -80.66
N ALA A 21 32.02 11.24 -80.47
CA ALA A 21 31.66 12.22 -81.50
C ALA A 21 32.84 13.11 -81.90
N LEU A 22 33.72 13.47 -80.96
CA LEU A 22 34.95 14.23 -81.23
C LEU A 22 35.92 13.42 -82.11
N GLU A 23 36.09 12.13 -81.84
CA GLU A 23 36.92 11.24 -82.65
C GLU A 23 36.31 11.00 -84.04
N GLU A 24 34.99 10.82 -84.14
CA GLU A 24 34.30 10.69 -85.44
C GLU A 24 34.37 11.99 -86.25
N CYS A 25 34.25 13.15 -85.59
CA CYS A 25 34.39 14.47 -86.22
C CYS A 25 35.79 14.63 -86.81
N TYR A 26 36.83 14.18 -86.11
CA TYR A 26 38.19 14.16 -86.64
C TYR A 26 38.28 13.34 -87.93
N GLU A 27 37.73 12.12 -87.95
CA GLU A 27 37.74 11.28 -89.16
C GLU A 27 37.01 11.93 -90.35
N ARG A 28 35.87 12.57 -90.10
CA ARG A 28 35.09 13.28 -91.13
C ARG A 28 35.86 14.48 -91.67
N VAL A 29 36.47 15.29 -90.78
CA VAL A 29 37.31 16.44 -91.16
C VAL A 29 38.53 15.96 -91.94
N PHE A 30 39.16 14.87 -91.51
CA PHE A 30 40.27 14.23 -92.23
C PHE A 30 39.85 13.84 -93.65
N LYS A 31 38.73 13.11 -93.83
CA LYS A 31 38.24 12.68 -95.14
C LYS A 31 37.91 13.86 -96.07
N LEU A 32 37.18 14.86 -95.56
CA LEU A 32 36.84 16.07 -96.33
C LEU A 32 38.09 16.81 -96.79
N TRP A 33 39.04 17.00 -95.88
CA TRP A 33 40.27 17.70 -96.19
C TRP A 33 41.20 16.88 -97.12
N ALA A 34 41.29 15.57 -96.92
CA ALA A 34 42.06 14.66 -97.77
C ALA A 34 41.56 14.66 -99.22
N SER A 35 40.23 14.78 -99.42
CA SER A 35 39.63 14.91 -100.75
C SER A 35 39.95 16.24 -101.47
N SER A 36 40.41 17.26 -100.74
CA SER A 36 40.79 18.57 -101.31
C SER A 36 42.24 18.63 -101.80
N LEU A 37 43.02 17.55 -101.59
CA LEU A 37 44.42 17.48 -102.01
C LEU A 37 44.55 17.06 -103.49
N PRO A 38 45.62 17.51 -104.20
CA PRO A 38 45.81 17.19 -105.62
C PRO A 38 45.99 15.69 -105.93
N VAL A 39 46.45 14.92 -104.95
CA VAL A 39 46.50 13.45 -105.01
C VAL A 39 45.63 12.96 -103.85
N PRO A 40 44.65 12.08 -104.10
CA PRO A 40 43.80 11.52 -103.05
C PRO A 40 44.63 10.81 -101.99
N VAL A 41 44.25 11.00 -100.74
CA VAL A 41 44.88 10.43 -99.55
C VAL A 41 43.78 9.67 -98.80
N GLU A 42 43.99 8.39 -98.50
CA GLU A 42 43.01 7.57 -97.78
C GLU A 42 43.40 7.38 -96.31
N SER A 43 44.68 7.50 -95.98
CA SER A 43 45.21 7.40 -94.61
C SER A 43 46.30 8.44 -94.31
N GLU A 44 46.60 8.67 -93.04
CA GLU A 44 47.73 9.52 -92.63
C GLU A 44 49.08 8.97 -93.15
N GLU A 45 49.20 7.64 -93.27
CA GLU A 45 50.38 6.96 -93.83
C GLU A 45 50.59 7.29 -95.32
N ASP A 46 49.51 7.56 -96.06
CA ASP A 46 49.60 7.98 -97.45
C ASP A 46 50.25 9.36 -97.60
N LEU A 47 50.10 10.27 -96.62
CA LEU A 47 50.73 11.58 -96.64
C LEU A 47 52.25 11.47 -96.61
N GLU A 48 52.76 10.63 -95.71
CA GLU A 48 54.19 10.35 -95.60
C GLU A 48 54.71 9.61 -96.83
N ARG A 49 53.98 8.61 -97.31
CA ARG A 49 54.34 7.85 -98.52
C ARG A 49 54.41 8.75 -99.77
N ILE A 50 53.43 9.64 -99.97
CA ILE A 50 53.41 10.57 -101.11
C ILE A 50 54.55 11.59 -100.98
N ARG A 51 54.77 12.13 -99.77
CA ARG A 51 55.89 13.02 -99.48
C ARG A 51 57.23 12.36 -99.80
N GLU A 52 57.46 11.14 -99.33
CA GLU A 52 58.68 10.38 -99.62
C GLU A 52 58.84 10.09 -101.11
N LYS A 53 57.77 9.68 -101.79
CA LYS A 53 57.79 9.45 -103.24
C LYS A 53 58.17 10.71 -104.01
N CYS A 54 57.64 11.88 -103.62
CA CYS A 54 58.00 13.17 -104.20
C CYS A 54 59.44 13.58 -103.84
N ALA A 55 59.90 13.32 -102.62
CA ALA A 55 61.28 13.59 -102.20
C ALA A 55 62.29 12.74 -103.00
N ARG A 56 62.05 11.45 -103.15
CA ARG A 56 62.86 10.55 -104.01
C ARG A 56 62.83 10.99 -105.48
N ARG A 57 61.69 11.52 -105.95
CA ARG A 57 61.60 12.10 -107.32
C ARG A 57 62.45 13.35 -107.46
N ILE A 58 62.49 14.22 -106.45
CA ILE A 58 63.40 15.38 -106.42
C ILE A 58 64.85 14.93 -106.49
N GLU A 59 65.24 13.93 -105.69
CA GLU A 59 66.60 13.39 -105.69
C GLU A 59 67.01 12.85 -107.06
N ARG A 60 66.15 12.05 -107.71
CA ARG A 60 66.39 11.56 -109.08
C ARG A 60 66.52 12.68 -110.11
N ILE A 61 65.71 13.74 -110.00
CA ILE A 61 65.81 14.92 -110.88
C ILE A 61 67.13 15.64 -110.63
N GLN A 62 67.54 15.78 -109.37
CA GLN A 62 68.83 16.38 -109.02
C GLN A 62 70.00 15.56 -109.56
N GLU A 63 69.94 14.23 -109.48
CA GLU A 63 70.94 13.34 -110.08
C GLU A 63 71.01 13.48 -111.60
N ALA A 64 69.86 13.54 -112.28
CA ALA A 64 69.81 13.78 -113.72
C ALA A 64 70.43 15.13 -114.10
N VAL A 65 70.12 16.20 -113.36
CA VAL A 65 70.71 17.53 -113.56
C VAL A 65 72.22 17.52 -113.29
N ARG A 66 72.70 16.82 -112.24
CA ARG A 66 74.14 16.62 -112.00
C ARG A 66 74.82 15.88 -113.15
N GLY A 67 74.14 14.91 -113.76
CA GLY A 67 74.60 14.19 -114.94
C GLY A 67 74.70 15.07 -116.19
N ILE A 68 73.68 15.87 -116.48
CA ILE A 68 73.65 16.81 -117.61
C ILE A 68 74.77 17.85 -117.49
N PHE A 69 74.99 18.38 -116.29
CA PHE A 69 76.04 19.37 -116.02
C PHE A 69 77.36 18.76 -115.52
N LYS A 70 77.65 17.49 -115.81
CA LYS A 70 78.86 16.79 -115.32
C LYS A 70 80.14 17.57 -115.63
N GLY A 71 80.96 17.82 -114.60
CA GLY A 71 82.17 18.64 -114.70
C GLY A 71 81.97 20.15 -114.49
N LEU A 72 80.72 20.62 -114.37
CA LEU A 72 80.38 21.95 -113.83
C LEU A 72 79.75 21.86 -112.43
N VAL A 73 79.66 20.65 -111.86
CA VAL A 73 79.10 20.40 -110.54
C VAL A 73 80.17 19.75 -109.66
N GLY A 74 80.62 20.46 -108.63
CA GLY A 74 81.68 20.04 -107.70
C GLY A 74 82.40 21.23 -107.06
N GLY A 75 82.91 21.07 -105.84
CA GLY A 75 83.56 22.16 -105.08
C GLY A 75 82.60 23.22 -104.51
N GLN A 76 83.15 24.26 -103.86
CA GLN A 76 82.42 25.49 -103.52
C GLN A 76 82.67 26.56 -104.61
N PRO A 77 81.80 26.68 -105.63
CA PRO A 77 82.01 27.63 -106.72
C PRO A 77 81.87 29.08 -106.26
N ARG A 78 82.62 30.02 -106.87
CA ARG A 78 82.52 31.46 -106.58
C ARG A 78 81.26 32.06 -107.20
N GLN A 79 80.90 31.64 -108.40
CA GLN A 79 79.65 31.99 -109.07
C GLN A 79 78.90 30.72 -109.50
N TYR A 80 77.60 30.64 -109.23
CA TYR A 80 76.79 29.47 -109.57
C TYR A 80 75.34 29.84 -109.90
N ILE A 81 74.69 28.97 -110.67
CA ILE A 81 73.23 28.98 -110.90
C ILE A 81 72.62 27.73 -110.27
N GLY A 82 71.48 27.90 -109.60
CA GLY A 82 70.71 26.80 -109.06
C GLY A 82 69.73 26.24 -110.08
N VAL A 83 69.97 25.02 -110.59
CA VAL A 83 69.01 24.32 -111.46
C VAL A 83 68.43 23.14 -110.69
N CYS A 84 67.12 23.14 -110.45
CA CYS A 84 66.41 22.11 -109.68
C CYS A 84 67.06 21.80 -108.30
N GLY A 85 67.64 22.81 -107.65
CA GLY A 85 68.34 22.67 -106.35
C GLY A 85 69.78 22.16 -106.45
N VAL A 86 70.30 21.88 -107.64
CA VAL A 86 71.72 21.59 -107.88
C VAL A 86 72.46 22.89 -108.17
N LYS A 87 73.58 23.13 -107.49
CA LYS A 87 74.47 24.27 -107.76
C LYS A 87 75.38 23.94 -108.94
N VAL A 88 75.18 24.62 -110.07
CA VAL A 88 76.00 24.49 -111.27
C VAL A 88 76.98 25.66 -111.30
N SER A 89 78.29 25.38 -111.29
CA SER A 89 79.36 26.37 -111.33
C SER A 89 79.39 27.11 -112.67
N LEU A 90 79.60 28.43 -112.60
CA LEU A 90 79.86 29.30 -113.74
C LEU A 90 81.36 29.65 -113.87
N ASP A 91 82.21 29.09 -113.01
CA ASP A 91 83.64 29.45 -112.93
C ASP A 91 84.39 29.07 -114.23
N MET A 92 83.83 28.18 -115.05
CA MET A 92 84.35 27.82 -116.39
C MET A 92 83.77 28.66 -117.54
N GLY A 93 83.05 29.75 -117.24
CA GLY A 93 82.45 30.66 -118.22
C GLY A 93 81.00 30.36 -118.56
N LEU A 94 80.22 31.41 -118.85
CA LEU A 94 78.79 31.34 -119.15
C LEU A 94 78.50 30.47 -120.39
N GLU A 95 79.38 30.50 -121.39
CA GLU A 95 79.25 29.74 -122.64
C GLU A 95 79.21 28.22 -122.41
N ALA A 96 79.98 27.70 -121.43
CA ALA A 96 80.01 26.28 -121.12
C ALA A 96 78.68 25.79 -120.49
N PHE A 97 78.02 26.68 -119.74
CA PHE A 97 76.68 26.45 -119.21
C PHE A 97 75.63 26.53 -120.32
N GLU A 98 75.64 27.60 -121.12
CA GLU A 98 74.67 27.81 -122.21
C GLU A 98 74.72 26.70 -123.25
N LYS A 99 75.92 26.23 -123.62
CA LYS A 99 76.08 25.11 -124.56
C LYS A 99 75.42 23.82 -124.06
N ARG A 100 75.51 23.54 -122.75
CA ARG A 100 74.86 22.37 -122.14
C ARG A 100 73.37 22.57 -121.94
N TRP A 101 72.98 23.79 -121.61
CA TRP A 101 71.58 24.18 -121.47
C TRP A 101 70.83 24.02 -122.79
N GLU A 102 71.35 24.58 -123.89
CA GLU A 102 70.72 24.50 -125.21
C GLU A 102 70.69 23.05 -125.74
N ALA A 103 71.72 22.25 -125.48
CA ALA A 103 71.75 20.84 -125.89
C ALA A 103 70.69 19.96 -125.18
N TRP A 104 70.21 20.37 -124.01
CA TRP A 104 69.27 19.59 -123.17
C TRP A 104 68.03 20.39 -122.80
N LYS A 105 67.72 21.46 -123.53
CA LYS A 105 66.74 22.49 -123.17
C LYS A 105 65.35 21.93 -122.90
N ASP A 106 64.86 21.06 -123.78
CA ASP A 106 63.54 20.45 -123.65
C ASP A 106 63.49 19.52 -122.42
N THR A 107 64.49 18.66 -122.26
CA THR A 107 64.64 17.77 -121.10
C THR A 107 64.77 18.54 -119.79
N LEU A 108 65.53 19.64 -119.77
CA LEU A 108 65.66 20.51 -118.60
C LEU A 108 64.35 21.25 -118.28
N GLY A 109 63.60 21.68 -119.30
CA GLY A 109 62.28 22.28 -119.12
C GLY A 109 61.27 21.33 -118.46
N ASP A 110 61.32 20.05 -118.82
CA ASP A 110 60.52 18.99 -118.19
C ASP A 110 60.98 18.72 -116.74
N LEU A 111 62.28 18.56 -116.54
CA LEU A 111 62.86 18.34 -115.20
C LEU A 111 62.61 19.51 -114.25
N VAL A 112 62.64 20.76 -114.73
CA VAL A 112 62.33 21.95 -113.94
C VAL A 112 60.86 21.97 -113.53
N ARG A 113 59.94 21.74 -114.48
CA ARG A 113 58.50 21.66 -114.16
C ARG A 113 58.20 20.56 -113.16
N ASP A 114 58.77 19.37 -113.35
CA ASP A 114 58.60 18.24 -112.46
C ASP A 114 59.24 18.47 -111.09
N TYR A 115 60.39 19.14 -111.02
CA TYR A 115 61.05 19.52 -109.76
C TYR A 115 60.17 20.46 -108.95
N TYR A 116 59.67 21.54 -109.55
CA TYR A 116 58.82 22.50 -108.83
C TYR A 116 57.47 21.89 -108.44
N ARG A 117 56.89 21.01 -109.26
CA ARG A 117 55.70 20.23 -108.89
C ARG A 117 55.96 19.29 -107.72
N ALA A 118 57.04 18.50 -107.76
CA ALA A 118 57.40 17.60 -106.67
C ALA A 118 57.77 18.34 -105.39
N ARG A 119 58.47 19.47 -105.48
CA ARG A 119 58.80 20.35 -104.35
C ARG A 119 57.54 20.99 -103.75
N GLY A 120 56.60 21.41 -104.60
CA GLY A 120 55.27 21.87 -104.19
C GLY A 120 54.53 20.78 -103.41
N CYS A 121 54.51 19.54 -103.91
CA CYS A 121 53.93 18.40 -103.20
C CYS A 121 54.59 18.17 -101.84
N VAL A 122 55.93 18.07 -101.75
CA VAL A 122 56.62 17.84 -100.46
C VAL A 122 56.27 18.89 -99.41
N LEU A 123 56.21 20.17 -99.80
CA LEU A 123 55.85 21.26 -98.88
C LEU A 123 54.37 21.22 -98.49
N LEU A 124 53.48 20.93 -99.43
CA LEU A 124 52.04 20.82 -99.20
C LEU A 124 51.74 19.66 -98.26
N TYR A 125 52.17 18.44 -98.59
CA TYR A 125 51.96 17.22 -97.80
C TYR A 125 52.68 17.24 -96.45
N GLY A 126 53.84 17.92 -96.34
CA GLY A 126 54.51 18.14 -95.05
C GLY A 126 53.72 19.07 -94.11
N ARG A 127 53.29 20.25 -94.59
CA ARG A 127 52.46 21.16 -93.79
C ARG A 127 51.11 20.55 -93.43
N ALA A 128 50.59 19.74 -94.33
CA ALA A 128 49.41 18.90 -94.18
C ALA A 128 49.53 17.94 -92.99
N ALA A 129 50.58 17.11 -93.00
CA ALA A 129 50.87 16.18 -91.91
C ALA A 129 51.05 16.90 -90.56
N ASP A 130 51.82 17.98 -90.53
CA ASP A 130 52.05 18.76 -89.29
C ASP A 130 50.78 19.42 -88.74
N ARG A 131 49.81 19.77 -89.60
CA ARG A 131 48.53 20.35 -89.17
C ARG A 131 47.59 19.27 -88.66
N LEU A 132 47.48 18.15 -89.37
CA LEU A 132 46.66 17.02 -88.93
C LEU A 132 47.14 16.42 -87.62
N ALA A 133 48.44 16.24 -87.44
CA ALA A 133 49.02 15.77 -86.19
C ALA A 133 48.62 16.67 -85.00
N ARG A 134 48.64 18.00 -85.19
CA ARG A 134 48.18 18.95 -84.17
C ARG A 134 46.68 18.87 -83.89
N VAL A 135 45.85 18.75 -84.93
CA VAL A 135 44.40 18.60 -84.75
C VAL A 135 44.10 17.28 -84.02
N ARG A 136 44.75 16.18 -84.41
CA ARG A 136 44.63 14.86 -83.77
C ARG A 136 45.05 14.91 -82.30
N GLU A 137 46.15 15.57 -81.99
CA GLU A 137 46.62 15.74 -80.61
C GLU A 137 45.60 16.52 -79.76
N VAL A 138 45.03 17.60 -80.30
CA VAL A 138 44.02 18.42 -79.59
C VAL A 138 42.73 17.62 -79.38
N VAL A 139 42.22 16.96 -80.41
CA VAL A 139 41.02 16.10 -80.33
C VAL A 139 41.25 14.97 -79.33
N GLY A 140 42.40 14.29 -79.40
CA GLY A 140 42.76 13.22 -78.47
C GLY A 140 42.80 13.70 -77.02
N LYS A 141 43.37 14.89 -76.74
CA LYS A 141 43.36 15.48 -75.39
C LYS A 141 41.96 15.84 -74.90
N LEU A 142 41.08 16.32 -75.79
CA LEU A 142 39.70 16.65 -75.44
C LEU A 142 38.85 15.39 -75.18
N ALA A 143 38.95 14.38 -76.04
CA ALA A 143 38.29 13.10 -75.89
C ALA A 143 38.74 12.39 -74.60
N GLU A 144 40.05 12.35 -74.34
CA GLU A 144 40.63 11.84 -73.11
C GLU A 144 40.17 12.62 -71.86
N GLY A 145 40.08 13.95 -71.96
CA GLY A 145 39.52 14.80 -70.90
C GLY A 145 38.06 14.49 -70.60
N CYS A 146 37.26 14.19 -71.63
CA CYS A 146 35.87 13.77 -71.48
C CYS A 146 35.76 12.38 -70.83
N ARG A 147 36.57 11.41 -71.27
CA ARG A 147 36.65 10.06 -70.68
C ARG A 147 37.02 10.09 -69.20
N ARG A 148 38.07 10.83 -68.81
CA ARG A 148 38.45 10.99 -67.38
C ARG A 148 37.36 11.61 -66.53
N ARG A 149 36.62 12.57 -67.07
CA ARG A 149 35.48 13.19 -66.37
C ARG A 149 34.32 12.19 -66.24
N ALA A 150 34.03 11.42 -67.28
CA ALA A 150 33.02 10.36 -67.23
C ALA A 150 33.37 9.30 -66.17
N GLU A 151 34.64 8.85 -66.12
CA GLU A 151 35.13 7.94 -65.08
C GLU A 151 34.97 8.52 -63.67
N ALA A 152 35.33 9.80 -63.47
CA ALA A 152 35.16 10.48 -62.19
C ALA A 152 33.68 10.58 -61.77
N LEU A 153 32.78 10.89 -62.71
CA LEU A 153 31.33 10.92 -62.46
C LEU A 153 30.78 9.54 -62.10
N ARG A 154 31.24 8.47 -62.77
CA ARG A 154 30.90 7.07 -62.41
C ARG A 154 31.41 6.69 -61.03
N GLY A 155 32.63 7.10 -60.67
CA GLY A 155 33.18 6.93 -59.33
C GLY A 155 32.30 7.58 -58.25
N LEU A 156 31.84 8.81 -58.49
CA LEU A 156 30.90 9.50 -57.60
C LEU A 156 29.53 8.81 -57.53
N GLN A 157 29.01 8.35 -58.68
CA GLN A 157 27.75 7.60 -58.75
C GLN A 157 27.83 6.31 -57.91
N ALA A 158 28.90 5.54 -58.05
CA ALA A 158 29.13 4.32 -57.27
C ALA A 158 29.24 4.60 -55.77
N LEU A 159 29.91 5.69 -55.39
CA LEU A 159 29.99 6.12 -53.99
C LEU A 159 28.60 6.47 -53.42
N ILE A 160 27.80 7.23 -54.15
CA ILE A 160 26.42 7.58 -53.74
C ILE A 160 25.56 6.32 -53.63
N ALA A 161 25.66 5.38 -54.58
CA ALA A 161 24.93 4.11 -54.54
C ALA A 161 25.29 3.29 -53.28
N ARG A 162 26.58 3.18 -52.96
CA ARG A 162 27.05 2.51 -51.75
C ARG A 162 26.52 3.18 -50.47
N ARG A 163 26.60 4.52 -50.37
CA ARG A 163 26.10 5.25 -49.20
C ARG A 163 24.58 5.13 -49.05
N MET A 164 23.82 5.12 -50.14
CA MET A 164 22.37 4.85 -50.10
C MET A 164 22.08 3.45 -49.54
N SER A 165 22.84 2.43 -49.97
CA SER A 165 22.69 1.07 -49.44
C SER A 165 23.01 0.97 -47.95
N GLU A 166 24.04 1.69 -47.48
CA GLU A 166 24.41 1.75 -46.07
C GLU A 166 23.31 2.44 -45.23
N ILE A 167 22.74 3.55 -45.73
CA ILE A 167 21.61 4.25 -45.09
C ILE A 167 20.36 3.35 -45.06
N ASP A 168 20.03 2.68 -46.15
CA ASP A 168 18.87 1.77 -46.22
C ASP A 168 19.03 0.59 -45.24
N SER A 169 20.25 0.06 -45.10
CA SER A 169 20.56 -0.99 -44.12
C SER A 169 20.39 -0.47 -42.69
N ALA A 170 20.94 0.70 -42.37
CA ALA A 170 20.79 1.31 -41.06
C ALA A 170 19.32 1.60 -40.73
N TYR A 171 18.56 2.12 -41.70
CA TYR A 171 17.13 2.36 -41.56
C TYR A 171 16.35 1.08 -41.23
N LYS A 172 16.64 -0.03 -41.92
CA LYS A 172 16.01 -1.34 -41.64
C LYS A 172 16.32 -1.83 -40.22
N VAL A 173 17.56 -1.68 -39.75
CA VAL A 173 17.95 -2.03 -38.39
C VAL A 173 17.17 -1.18 -37.38
N CYS A 174 17.16 0.14 -37.54
CA CYS A 174 16.40 1.04 -36.66
C CYS A 174 14.89 0.73 -36.67
N GLN A 175 14.33 0.37 -37.83
CA GLN A 175 12.92 -0.02 -37.95
C GLN A 175 12.63 -1.35 -37.23
N ALA A 176 13.55 -2.32 -37.30
CA ALA A 176 13.43 -3.59 -36.58
C ALA A 176 13.53 -3.39 -35.07
N GLU A 177 14.48 -2.57 -34.60
CA GLU A 177 14.62 -2.18 -33.19
C GLU A 177 13.37 -1.46 -32.68
N LEU A 178 12.86 -0.48 -33.45
CA LEU A 178 11.61 0.20 -33.12
C LEU A 178 10.46 -0.80 -32.97
N GLY A 179 10.32 -1.73 -33.93
CA GLY A 179 9.31 -2.78 -33.86
C GLY A 179 9.48 -3.69 -32.64
N ALA A 180 10.70 -4.01 -32.23
CA ALA A 180 10.98 -4.77 -31.02
C ALA A 180 10.60 -4.00 -29.75
N CYS A 181 10.97 -2.72 -29.64
CA CYS A 181 10.62 -1.86 -28.52
C CYS A 181 9.10 -1.69 -28.38
N VAL A 182 8.40 -1.43 -29.49
CA VAL A 182 6.94 -1.33 -29.49
C VAL A 182 6.31 -2.65 -29.03
N ARG A 183 6.76 -3.80 -29.54
CA ARG A 183 6.23 -5.12 -29.11
C ARG A 183 6.46 -5.39 -27.62
N LEU A 184 7.68 -5.16 -27.13
CA LEU A 184 8.00 -5.42 -25.72
C LEU A 184 7.25 -4.48 -24.79
N GLY A 185 7.19 -3.19 -25.12
CA GLY A 185 6.48 -2.22 -24.30
C GLY A 185 4.95 -2.41 -24.34
N THR A 186 4.38 -2.75 -25.50
CA THR A 186 2.95 -3.09 -25.60
C THR A 186 2.63 -4.35 -24.83
N ALA A 187 3.47 -5.39 -24.92
CA ALA A 187 3.31 -6.61 -24.13
C ALA A 187 3.30 -6.31 -22.62
N ALA A 188 4.23 -5.49 -22.12
CA ALA A 188 4.27 -5.11 -20.71
C ALA A 188 3.00 -4.38 -20.26
N ILE A 189 2.51 -3.42 -21.05
CA ILE A 189 1.28 -2.69 -20.72
C ILE A 189 0.05 -3.60 -20.83
N ASP A 190 -0.02 -4.45 -21.86
CA ASP A 190 -1.11 -5.40 -22.07
C ASP A 190 -1.15 -6.48 -20.98
N SER A 191 0.01 -6.85 -20.39
CA SER A 191 0.04 -7.70 -19.20
C SER A 191 -0.65 -7.05 -18.01
N VAL A 192 -0.35 -5.78 -17.71
CA VAL A 192 -1.05 -5.03 -16.63
C VAL A 192 -2.55 -4.95 -16.89
N LEU A 193 -2.95 -4.65 -18.13
CA LEU A 193 -4.36 -4.55 -18.52
C LEU A 193 -5.11 -5.90 -18.42
N ARG A 194 -4.38 -7.02 -18.44
CA ARG A 194 -4.91 -8.38 -18.27
C ARG A 194 -4.85 -8.90 -16.84
N GLY A 195 -4.28 -8.13 -15.90
CA GLY A 195 -4.05 -8.59 -14.52
C GLY A 195 -2.80 -9.46 -14.33
N GLU A 196 -1.94 -9.54 -15.35
CA GLU A 196 -0.66 -10.25 -15.29
C GLU A 196 0.49 -9.33 -14.82
N GLU A 197 1.66 -9.91 -14.56
CA GLU A 197 2.85 -9.15 -14.17
C GLU A 197 3.42 -8.38 -15.38
N PRO A 198 3.69 -7.07 -15.27
CA PRO A 198 4.29 -6.30 -16.37
C PRO A 198 5.71 -6.75 -16.72
N CYS A 199 6.47 -7.17 -15.71
CA CYS A 199 7.76 -7.83 -15.86
C CYS A 199 8.08 -8.66 -14.62
N SER A 200 9.05 -9.56 -14.74
CA SER A 200 9.47 -10.44 -13.64
C SER A 200 9.84 -9.64 -12.39
N GLY A 201 9.20 -9.94 -11.27
CA GLY A 201 9.46 -9.31 -9.96
C GLY A 201 8.60 -8.07 -9.68
N GLU A 202 7.74 -7.66 -10.62
CA GLU A 202 6.71 -6.65 -10.38
C GLU A 202 5.40 -7.33 -9.95
N PRO A 203 4.65 -6.74 -9.00
CA PRO A 203 3.36 -7.30 -8.57
C PRO A 203 2.34 -7.27 -9.71
N LYS A 204 1.32 -8.11 -9.61
CA LYS A 204 0.16 -8.03 -10.51
C LYS A 204 -0.70 -6.82 -10.18
N ALA A 205 -1.43 -6.30 -11.17
CA ALA A 205 -2.38 -5.21 -10.93
C ALA A 205 -3.45 -5.62 -9.89
N GLU A 206 -3.94 -6.86 -9.98
CA GLU A 206 -4.86 -7.46 -9.02
C GLU A 206 -4.28 -7.54 -7.60
N GLU A 207 -2.97 -7.75 -7.45
CA GLU A 207 -2.33 -7.76 -6.12
C GLU A 207 -2.28 -6.37 -5.50
N VAL A 208 -2.06 -5.34 -6.33
CA VAL A 208 -2.06 -3.93 -5.89
C VAL A 208 -3.47 -3.52 -5.44
N GLU A 209 -4.49 -3.89 -6.22
CA GLU A 209 -5.90 -3.70 -5.81
C GLU A 209 -6.22 -4.51 -4.56
N GLY A 210 -5.69 -5.73 -4.46
CA GLY A 210 -5.78 -6.58 -3.27
C GLY A 210 -5.18 -5.92 -2.02
N TYR A 211 -4.17 -5.06 -2.15
CA TYR A 211 -3.68 -4.25 -1.01
C TYR A 211 -4.75 -3.28 -0.51
N ALA A 212 -5.41 -2.54 -1.41
CA ALA A 212 -6.47 -1.60 -1.05
C ALA A 212 -7.69 -2.32 -0.46
N ALA A 213 -8.10 -3.46 -1.04
CA ALA A 213 -9.20 -4.27 -0.54
C ALA A 213 -8.91 -4.83 0.87
N ARG A 214 -7.70 -5.38 1.09
CA ARG A 214 -7.26 -5.81 2.43
C ARG A 214 -7.22 -4.66 3.42
N ALA A 215 -6.72 -3.49 3.01
CA ALA A 215 -6.72 -2.31 3.86
C ALA A 215 -8.14 -1.89 4.26
N GLY A 216 -9.11 -1.94 3.33
CA GLY A 216 -10.52 -1.63 3.60
C GLY A 216 -11.17 -2.64 4.57
N GLN A 217 -10.86 -3.93 4.43
CA GLN A 217 -11.31 -4.95 5.38
C GLN A 217 -10.71 -4.71 6.78
N MET A 218 -9.40 -4.48 6.85
CA MET A 218 -8.69 -4.22 8.10
C MET A 218 -9.19 -2.95 8.80
N ALA A 219 -9.51 -1.90 8.04
CA ALA A 219 -10.16 -0.71 8.55
C ALA A 219 -11.57 -1.01 9.10
N SER A 220 -12.35 -1.86 8.42
CA SER A 220 -13.67 -2.28 8.90
C SER A 220 -13.58 -3.06 10.21
N ASP A 221 -12.61 -3.97 10.33
CA ASP A 221 -12.35 -4.73 11.55
C ASP A 221 -11.91 -3.79 12.71
N ALA A 222 -11.06 -2.81 12.42
CA ALA A 222 -10.64 -1.80 13.39
C ALA A 222 -11.81 -0.91 13.87
N ILE A 223 -12.74 -0.53 12.98
CA ILE A 223 -13.98 0.17 13.37
C ILE A 223 -14.79 -0.68 14.34
N TYR A 224 -15.01 -1.96 14.03
CA TYR A 224 -15.77 -2.86 14.89
C TYR A 224 -15.11 -2.98 16.27
N SER A 225 -13.80 -3.20 16.31
CA SER A 225 -13.03 -3.32 17.56
C SER A 225 -13.06 -2.04 18.39
N ALA A 226 -12.90 -0.87 17.76
CA ALA A 226 -12.99 0.42 18.44
C ALA A 226 -14.40 0.65 19.02
N VAL A 227 -15.46 0.39 18.25
CA VAL A 227 -16.85 0.53 18.70
C VAL A 227 -17.16 -0.43 19.86
N SER A 228 -16.71 -1.68 19.75
CA SER A 228 -16.89 -2.69 20.82
C SER A 228 -16.20 -2.27 22.11
N ALA A 229 -14.94 -1.83 22.04
CA ALA A 229 -14.20 -1.31 23.19
C ALA A 229 -14.87 -0.08 23.80
N ARG A 230 -15.44 0.80 22.96
CA ARG A 230 -16.09 2.03 23.40
C ARG A 230 -17.24 1.76 24.36
N VAL A 231 -18.03 0.70 24.14
CA VAL A 231 -19.13 0.31 25.03
C VAL A 231 -18.63 0.05 26.46
N SER A 232 -17.56 -0.73 26.61
CA SER A 232 -16.95 -1.01 27.93
C SER A 232 -16.41 0.25 28.61
N VAL A 233 -15.76 1.14 27.85
CA VAL A 233 -15.20 2.38 28.40
C VAL A 233 -16.30 3.39 28.77
N GLU A 234 -17.37 3.49 27.97
CA GLU A 234 -18.56 4.30 28.27
C GLU A 234 -19.24 3.82 29.56
N MET A 235 -19.35 2.50 29.75
CA MET A 235 -19.85 1.92 31.01
C MET A 235 -18.96 2.30 32.19
N ALA A 236 -17.63 2.21 32.04
CA ALA A 236 -16.69 2.61 33.08
C ALA A 236 -16.83 4.08 33.47
N LYS A 237 -16.94 4.97 32.47
CA LYS A 237 -17.17 6.40 32.69
C LYS A 237 -18.50 6.66 33.41
N SER A 238 -19.59 6.02 32.97
CA SER A 238 -20.91 6.15 33.58
C SER A 238 -20.92 5.69 35.05
N ASP A 239 -20.31 4.54 35.33
CA ASP A 239 -20.29 3.99 36.69
C ASP A 239 -19.37 4.79 37.62
N ALA A 240 -18.24 5.29 37.12
CA ALA A 240 -17.40 6.25 37.85
C ALA A 240 -18.20 7.52 38.20
N GLY A 241 -18.96 8.07 37.25
CA GLY A 241 -19.81 9.24 37.51
C GLY A 241 -20.93 8.99 38.52
N LYS A 242 -21.46 7.76 38.61
CA LYS A 242 -22.40 7.37 39.69
C LYS A 242 -21.68 7.29 41.04
N ALA A 243 -20.53 6.62 41.09
CA ALA A 243 -19.74 6.47 42.30
C ALA A 243 -19.29 7.83 42.86
N LEU A 244 -18.88 8.78 42.01
CA LEU A 244 -18.56 10.15 42.43
C LEU A 244 -19.75 10.85 43.09
N ARG A 245 -20.95 10.75 42.49
CA ARG A 245 -22.17 11.32 43.10
C ARG A 245 -22.49 10.69 44.45
N ASP A 246 -22.35 9.37 44.58
CA ASP A 246 -22.59 8.66 45.84
C ASP A 246 -21.57 9.07 46.93
N LEU A 247 -20.30 9.23 46.55
CA LEU A 247 -19.23 9.70 47.43
C LEU A 247 -19.41 11.17 47.83
N GLU A 248 -19.80 12.05 46.91
CA GLU A 248 -20.11 13.45 47.21
C GLU A 248 -21.32 13.57 48.15
N GLU A 249 -22.37 12.80 47.90
CA GLU A 249 -23.53 12.73 48.79
C GLU A 249 -23.09 12.26 50.18
N ALA A 250 -22.31 11.18 50.27
CA ALA A 250 -21.76 10.71 51.54
C ALA A 250 -20.90 11.77 52.25
N LYS A 251 -20.02 12.48 51.51
CA LYS A 251 -19.22 13.60 52.04
C LYS A 251 -20.10 14.73 52.57
N SER A 252 -21.21 15.04 51.90
CA SER A 252 -22.16 16.08 52.34
C SER A 252 -22.88 15.74 53.66
N LEU A 253 -22.97 14.45 54.01
CA LEU A 253 -23.58 13.96 55.24
C LEU A 253 -22.60 13.94 56.43
N LEU A 254 -21.27 13.95 56.19
CA LEU A 254 -20.25 13.93 57.23
C LEU A 254 -20.35 15.08 58.26
N PRO A 255 -20.71 16.33 57.90
CA PRO A 255 -20.91 17.40 58.87
C PRO A 255 -21.95 17.08 59.95
N LEU A 256 -22.94 16.23 59.66
CA LEU A 256 -23.97 15.78 60.61
C LEU A 256 -23.41 14.80 61.64
N LEU A 257 -22.25 14.19 61.36
CA LEU A 257 -21.54 13.25 62.22
C LEU A 257 -20.42 13.91 63.05
N LYS A 258 -20.25 15.25 62.99
CA LYS A 258 -19.16 16.01 63.64
C LYS A 258 -18.96 15.78 65.15
N LYS A 259 -19.94 15.23 65.87
CA LYS A 259 -19.82 14.90 67.30
C LYS A 259 -19.08 13.57 67.56
N TYR A 260 -18.82 12.77 66.53
CA TYR A 260 -18.16 11.46 66.62
C TYR A 260 -16.80 11.51 65.91
N PRO A 261 -15.73 10.95 66.49
CA PRO A 261 -14.38 11.04 65.93
C PRO A 261 -14.20 10.05 64.77
N ILE A 262 -14.60 10.45 63.56
CA ILE A 262 -14.51 9.60 62.36
C ILE A 262 -13.51 10.16 61.31
N ARG A 263 -12.32 10.60 61.76
CA ARG A 263 -11.29 11.17 60.86
C ARG A 263 -10.89 10.22 59.72
N HIS A 264 -10.81 8.92 60.01
CA HIS A 264 -10.39 7.93 59.02
C HIS A 264 -11.37 7.79 57.85
N VAL A 265 -12.68 7.99 58.07
CA VAL A 265 -13.69 7.92 56.98
C VAL A 265 -13.62 9.15 56.08
N GLN A 266 -13.23 10.32 56.59
CA GLN A 266 -12.98 11.51 55.76
C GLN A 266 -11.78 11.32 54.83
N GLU A 267 -10.69 10.76 55.33
CA GLU A 267 -9.49 10.44 54.55
C GLU A 267 -9.81 9.39 53.48
N VAL A 268 -10.42 8.26 53.88
CA VAL A 268 -10.80 7.16 52.97
C VAL A 268 -11.75 7.64 51.87
N LEU A 269 -12.75 8.46 52.17
CA LEU A 269 -13.64 9.04 51.15
C LEU A 269 -12.93 10.07 50.28
N GLY A 270 -11.93 10.78 50.81
CA GLY A 270 -11.04 11.67 50.07
C GLY A 270 -10.30 10.90 48.98
N ASP A 271 -9.49 9.93 49.41
CA ASP A 271 -8.66 9.07 48.56
C ASP A 271 -9.50 8.33 47.49
N LEU A 272 -10.63 7.72 47.90
CA LEU A 272 -11.56 7.06 46.97
C LEU A 272 -12.15 8.02 45.93
N THR A 273 -12.37 9.30 46.26
CA THR A 273 -12.86 10.27 45.28
C THR A 273 -11.79 10.58 44.26
N GLU A 274 -10.56 10.84 44.69
CA GLU A 274 -9.43 11.09 43.79
C GLU A 274 -9.18 9.88 42.85
N ASP A 275 -9.26 8.66 43.38
CA ASP A 275 -9.11 7.43 42.58
C ASP A 275 -10.23 7.26 41.53
N VAL A 276 -11.48 7.56 41.89
CA VAL A 276 -12.61 7.47 40.96
C VAL A 276 -12.58 8.62 39.93
N GLU A 277 -12.14 9.83 40.31
CA GLU A 277 -11.89 10.94 39.37
C GLU A 277 -10.78 10.59 38.36
N SER A 278 -9.72 9.92 38.83
CA SER A 278 -8.65 9.39 38.00
C SER A 278 -9.18 8.36 37.00
N LEU A 279 -10.00 7.41 37.45
CA LEU A 279 -10.67 6.43 36.58
C LEU A 279 -11.55 7.12 35.52
N ALA A 280 -12.35 8.12 35.90
CA ALA A 280 -13.19 8.86 34.96
C ALA A 280 -12.35 9.60 33.90
N SER A 281 -11.24 10.21 34.32
CA SER A 281 -10.31 10.93 33.44
C SER A 281 -9.56 10.00 32.48
N GLU A 282 -9.20 8.79 32.93
CA GLU A 282 -8.60 7.75 32.08
C GLU A 282 -9.61 7.18 31.08
N ALA A 283 -10.86 6.93 31.51
CA ALA A 283 -11.93 6.52 30.61
C ALA A 283 -12.17 7.57 29.52
N GLU A 284 -12.17 8.87 29.86
CA GLU A 284 -12.29 9.95 28.87
C GLU A 284 -11.13 10.04 27.88
N ARG A 285 -9.89 9.84 28.34
CA ARG A 285 -8.72 9.79 27.46
C ARG A 285 -8.80 8.60 26.51
N THR A 286 -9.23 7.45 27.02
CA THR A 286 -9.37 6.22 26.23
C THR A 286 -10.49 6.34 25.21
N LEU A 287 -11.62 6.96 25.55
CA LEU A 287 -12.69 7.25 24.59
C LEU A 287 -12.22 8.12 23.42
N ARG A 288 -11.49 9.21 23.71
CA ARG A 288 -10.91 10.07 22.66
C ARG A 288 -9.96 9.32 21.74
N TRP A 289 -9.10 8.47 22.31
CA TRP A 289 -8.22 7.62 21.53
C TRP A 289 -8.97 6.62 20.65
N LEU A 290 -10.05 6.01 21.15
CA LEU A 290 -10.91 5.12 20.34
C LEU A 290 -11.64 5.88 19.23
N GLU A 291 -12.09 7.12 19.47
CA GLU A 291 -12.68 8.00 18.45
C GLU A 291 -11.68 8.36 17.34
N GLU A 292 -10.41 8.60 17.70
CA GLU A 292 -9.32 8.82 16.73
C GLU A 292 -9.10 7.58 15.85
N ILE A 293 -9.01 6.38 16.46
CA ILE A 293 -8.90 5.11 15.73
C ILE A 293 -10.08 4.92 14.78
N GLU A 294 -11.31 5.11 15.26
CA GLU A 294 -12.52 4.99 14.44
C GLU A 294 -12.49 5.98 13.26
N SER A 295 -12.09 7.23 13.50
CA SER A 295 -11.99 8.27 12.48
C SER A 295 -10.94 7.91 11.41
N ASP A 296 -9.75 7.46 11.82
CA ASP A 296 -8.69 7.05 10.90
C ASP A 296 -9.09 5.80 10.10
N ALA A 297 -9.73 4.83 10.75
CA ALA A 297 -10.23 3.64 10.08
C ALA A 297 -11.34 3.99 9.07
N ARG A 298 -12.28 4.88 9.40
CA ARG A 298 -13.30 5.37 8.46
C ARG A 298 -12.71 6.19 7.31
N ARG A 299 -11.59 6.89 7.53
CA ARG A 299 -10.85 7.55 6.44
C ARG A 299 -10.27 6.49 5.50
N LEU A 300 -9.53 5.52 6.05
CA LEU A 300 -8.90 4.44 5.28
C LEU A 300 -9.91 3.60 4.50
N GLN A 301 -11.06 3.27 5.10
CA GLN A 301 -12.13 2.54 4.42
C GLN A 301 -12.60 3.31 3.17
N ARG A 302 -12.88 4.61 3.31
CA ARG A 302 -13.28 5.47 2.17
C ARG A 302 -12.19 5.59 1.12
N GLU A 303 -10.93 5.73 1.52
CA GLU A 303 -9.80 5.81 0.58
C GLU A 303 -9.57 4.49 -0.15
N SER A 304 -9.77 3.34 0.51
CA SER A 304 -9.73 2.02 -0.11
C SER A 304 -10.86 1.79 -1.11
N GLU A 305 -12.07 2.25 -0.78
CA GLU A 305 -13.22 2.24 -1.71
C GLU A 305 -12.94 3.16 -2.91
N GLU A 306 -12.52 4.41 -2.67
CA GLU A 306 -12.16 5.36 -3.73
C GLU A 306 -11.05 4.79 -4.64
N PHE A 307 -10.07 4.10 -4.05
CA PHE A 307 -9.00 3.48 -4.81
C PHE A 307 -9.54 2.47 -5.83
N SER A 308 -10.46 1.62 -5.38
CA SER A 308 -11.04 0.55 -6.19
C SER A 308 -12.03 1.08 -7.23
N GLU A 309 -12.89 2.02 -6.84
CA GLU A 309 -13.96 2.54 -7.70
C GLU A 309 -13.47 3.59 -8.72
N THR A 310 -12.45 4.36 -8.35
CA THR A 310 -12.09 5.58 -9.09
C THR A 310 -10.62 5.59 -9.53
N VAL A 311 -9.70 5.31 -8.60
CA VAL A 311 -8.25 5.44 -8.88
C VAL A 311 -7.77 4.35 -9.83
N ALA A 312 -8.02 3.07 -9.53
CA ALA A 312 -7.60 1.96 -10.35
C ALA A 312 -8.19 2.05 -11.78
N PRO A 313 -9.50 2.28 -11.99
CA PRO A 313 -10.08 2.49 -13.32
C PRO A 313 -9.44 3.67 -14.08
N ARG A 314 -9.06 4.75 -13.38
CA ARG A 314 -8.36 5.88 -14.00
C ARG A 314 -6.96 5.49 -14.48
N TYR A 315 -6.19 4.73 -13.69
CA TYR A 315 -4.87 4.24 -14.12
C TYR A 315 -4.99 3.29 -15.32
N TYR A 316 -5.94 2.36 -15.33
CA TYR A 316 -6.18 1.50 -16.50
C TYR A 316 -6.49 2.29 -17.78
N ARG A 317 -7.29 3.35 -17.70
CA ARG A 317 -7.53 4.25 -18.85
C ARG A 317 -6.25 4.96 -19.31
N LEU A 318 -5.37 5.35 -18.39
CA LEU A 318 -4.07 5.95 -18.72
C LEU A 318 -3.13 4.94 -19.37
N PHE A 319 -3.04 3.73 -18.84
CA PHE A 319 -2.24 2.64 -19.42
C PHE A 319 -2.71 2.31 -20.83
N LYS A 320 -4.03 2.19 -21.04
CA LYS A 320 -4.60 1.98 -22.40
C LYS A 320 -4.21 3.10 -23.37
N ARG A 321 -4.27 4.37 -22.93
CA ARG A 321 -3.83 5.51 -23.77
C ARG A 321 -2.33 5.47 -24.09
N LEU A 322 -1.49 5.08 -23.13
CA LEU A 322 -0.05 4.94 -23.37
C LEU A 322 0.24 3.79 -24.33
N ARG A 323 -0.47 2.67 -24.21
CA ARG A 323 -0.42 1.53 -25.12
C ARG A 323 -0.79 1.91 -26.55
N ASP A 324 -1.91 2.61 -26.74
CA ASP A 324 -2.33 3.09 -28.08
C ASP A 324 -1.36 4.11 -28.68
N ARG A 325 -0.70 4.93 -27.84
CA ARG A 325 0.36 5.84 -28.29
C ARG A 325 1.63 5.08 -28.67
N LEU A 326 1.99 4.05 -27.91
CA LEU A 326 3.17 3.24 -28.16
C LEU A 326 3.07 2.49 -29.49
N GLU A 327 1.89 1.97 -29.85
CA GLU A 327 1.65 1.34 -31.16
C GLU A 327 1.86 2.29 -32.34
N ARG A 328 1.63 3.59 -32.12
CA ARG A 328 1.76 4.63 -33.16
C ARG A 328 3.12 5.32 -33.14
N ALA A 329 4.01 4.95 -32.23
CA ALA A 329 5.30 5.60 -32.05
C ALA A 329 6.17 5.44 -33.32
N ARG A 330 6.80 6.54 -33.74
CA ARG A 330 7.60 6.58 -34.98
C ARG A 330 9.11 6.62 -34.73
N SER A 331 9.53 6.75 -33.47
CA SER A 331 10.94 6.81 -33.09
C SER A 331 11.21 6.08 -31.77
N LEU A 332 12.46 5.63 -31.61
CA LEU A 332 12.92 4.98 -30.38
C LEU A 332 12.84 5.92 -29.17
N GLU A 333 13.11 7.21 -29.38
CA GLU A 333 13.00 8.22 -28.33
C GLU A 333 11.56 8.40 -27.84
N GLU A 334 10.59 8.38 -28.77
CA GLU A 334 9.17 8.43 -28.41
C GLU A 334 8.75 7.17 -27.62
N CYS A 335 9.18 5.98 -28.05
CA CYS A 335 8.95 4.74 -27.29
C CYS A 335 9.53 4.82 -25.87
N ALA A 336 10.78 5.30 -25.74
CA ALA A 336 11.43 5.44 -24.44
C ALA A 336 10.65 6.37 -23.51
N ARG A 337 10.25 7.56 -23.98
CA ARG A 337 9.46 8.52 -23.19
C ARG A 337 8.10 7.96 -22.78
N ILE A 338 7.44 7.20 -23.66
CA ILE A 338 6.16 6.56 -23.33
C ILE A 338 6.35 5.49 -22.25
N MET A 339 7.40 4.67 -22.37
CA MET A 339 7.71 3.62 -21.40
C MET A 339 8.15 4.19 -20.04
N GLU A 340 8.97 5.24 -20.01
CA GLU A 340 9.31 5.97 -18.79
C GLU A 340 8.05 6.48 -18.08
N ARG A 341 7.11 7.05 -18.85
CA ARG A 341 5.84 7.53 -18.28
C ARG A 341 4.98 6.38 -17.76
N PHE A 342 4.95 5.25 -18.46
CA PHE A 342 4.25 4.05 -18.00
C PHE A 342 4.83 3.57 -16.65
N TRP A 343 6.14 3.41 -16.54
CA TRP A 343 6.78 2.95 -15.32
C TRP A 343 6.63 3.91 -14.15
N ALA A 344 6.65 5.23 -14.40
CA ALA A 344 6.35 6.22 -13.38
C ALA A 344 4.91 6.08 -12.84
N LEU A 345 3.91 5.98 -13.72
CA LEU A 345 2.52 5.79 -13.32
C LEU A 345 2.30 4.44 -12.62
N TRP A 346 2.97 3.39 -13.08
CA TRP A 346 2.93 2.09 -12.43
C TRP A 346 3.53 2.14 -11.02
N GLY A 347 4.66 2.84 -10.85
CA GLY A 347 5.25 3.12 -9.54
C GLY A 347 4.29 3.84 -8.59
N GLU A 348 3.65 4.92 -9.06
CA GLU A 348 2.64 5.65 -8.28
C GLU A 348 1.46 4.77 -7.86
N PHE A 349 0.94 3.95 -8.79
CA PHE A 349 -0.18 3.04 -8.55
C PHE A 349 0.16 2.02 -7.45
N LYS A 350 1.32 1.37 -7.55
CA LYS A 350 1.83 0.43 -6.53
C LYS A 350 2.00 1.09 -5.17
N GLU A 351 2.64 2.26 -5.14
CA GLU A 351 2.94 2.95 -3.89
C GLU A 351 1.65 3.35 -3.16
N ARG A 352 0.65 3.83 -3.89
CA ARG A 352 -0.66 4.16 -3.31
C ARG A 352 -1.33 2.95 -2.67
N GLY A 353 -1.43 1.82 -3.40
CA GLY A 353 -2.04 0.60 -2.84
C GLY A 353 -1.27 0.09 -1.63
N ARG A 354 0.07 0.10 -1.67
CA ARG A 354 0.92 -0.33 -0.55
C ARG A 354 0.82 0.59 0.66
N ARG A 355 0.70 1.91 0.46
CA ARG A 355 0.55 2.88 1.54
C ARG A 355 -0.73 2.63 2.35
N LEU A 356 -1.85 2.40 1.67
CA LEU A 356 -3.12 2.06 2.32
C LEU A 356 -2.99 0.82 3.20
N LEU A 357 -2.31 -0.22 2.70
CA LEU A 357 -2.07 -1.43 3.49
C LEU A 357 -1.21 -1.16 4.73
N LEU A 358 -0.09 -0.44 4.58
CA LEU A 358 0.81 -0.13 5.69
C LEU A 358 0.12 0.72 6.77
N GLU A 359 -0.70 1.69 6.36
CA GLU A 359 -1.49 2.49 7.30
C GLU A 359 -2.53 1.63 8.03
N ALA A 360 -3.26 0.77 7.31
CA ALA A 360 -4.19 -0.16 7.91
C ALA A 360 -3.52 -1.20 8.83
N GLU A 361 -2.28 -1.61 8.54
CA GLU A 361 -1.51 -2.51 9.40
C GLU A 361 -1.18 -1.91 10.77
N SER A 362 -1.16 -0.58 10.87
CA SER A 362 -0.87 0.11 12.13
C SER A 362 -2.07 0.19 13.07
N LEU A 363 -3.29 -0.05 12.56
CA LEU A 363 -4.52 -0.01 13.35
C LEU A 363 -4.69 -1.28 14.21
N PRO A 364 -5.25 -1.14 15.43
CA PRO A 364 -5.64 -2.28 16.25
C PRO A 364 -6.93 -2.89 15.68
N ARG A 365 -6.84 -4.16 15.28
CA ARG A 365 -7.86 -4.83 14.45
C ARG A 365 -8.69 -5.85 15.20
N ASP A 366 -8.12 -6.41 16.26
CA ASP A 366 -8.75 -7.43 17.09
C ASP A 366 -9.21 -6.79 18.40
N PRO A 367 -10.40 -7.12 18.92
CA PRO A 367 -10.75 -6.79 20.30
C PRO A 367 -9.73 -7.32 21.33
N GLU A 368 -9.03 -8.41 21.01
CA GLU A 368 -7.93 -9.00 21.78
C GLU A 368 -6.55 -8.42 21.40
N ASP A 369 -6.49 -7.33 20.61
CA ASP A 369 -5.23 -6.64 20.36
C ASP A 369 -4.63 -6.24 21.72
N PRO A 370 -3.37 -6.59 22.03
CA PRO A 370 -2.79 -6.35 23.35
C PRO A 370 -2.88 -4.90 23.80
N ARG A 371 -2.92 -3.94 22.87
CA ARG A 371 -3.06 -2.51 23.18
C ARG A 371 -4.49 -2.16 23.60
N LEU A 372 -5.50 -2.70 22.89
CA LEU A 372 -6.91 -2.51 23.23
C LEU A 372 -7.29 -3.31 24.48
N GLU A 373 -6.93 -4.58 24.53
CA GLU A 373 -7.25 -5.48 25.63
C GLU A 373 -6.67 -4.94 26.95
N HIS A 374 -5.40 -4.53 26.97
CA HIS A 374 -4.79 -3.99 28.19
C HIS A 374 -5.46 -2.70 28.63
N ALA A 375 -5.72 -1.76 27.72
CA ALA A 375 -6.38 -0.50 28.06
C ALA A 375 -7.80 -0.70 28.59
N VAL A 376 -8.59 -1.58 27.97
CA VAL A 376 -9.99 -1.83 28.37
C VAL A 376 -10.06 -2.69 29.62
N ARG A 377 -9.26 -3.75 29.73
CA ARG A 377 -9.27 -4.68 30.87
C ARG A 377 -8.82 -3.99 32.15
N ASP A 378 -7.77 -3.17 32.09
CA ASP A 378 -7.28 -2.41 33.24
C ASP A 378 -8.35 -1.42 33.73
N LEU A 379 -9.03 -0.73 32.81
CA LEU A 379 -10.17 0.14 33.13
C LEU A 379 -11.34 -0.64 33.75
N GLU A 380 -11.69 -1.80 33.20
CA GLU A 380 -12.79 -2.62 33.72
C GLU A 380 -12.50 -3.22 35.11
N GLU A 381 -11.25 -3.59 35.37
CA GLU A 381 -10.83 -4.12 36.66
C GLU A 381 -10.84 -3.02 37.73
N ARG A 382 -10.25 -1.85 37.43
CA ARG A 382 -10.32 -0.66 38.31
C ARG A 382 -11.75 -0.21 38.53
N ARG A 383 -12.61 -0.20 37.49
CA ARG A 383 -14.04 0.07 37.61
C ARG A 383 -14.70 -0.86 38.63
N ARG A 384 -14.51 -2.18 38.48
CA ARG A 384 -15.15 -3.18 39.36
C ARG A 384 -14.73 -3.01 40.82
N GLN A 385 -13.47 -2.70 41.08
CA GLN A 385 -12.94 -2.51 42.43
C GLN A 385 -13.42 -1.18 43.04
N LEU A 386 -13.16 -0.06 42.36
CA LEU A 386 -13.42 1.28 42.90
C LEU A 386 -14.91 1.59 43.04
N VAL A 387 -15.75 1.22 42.07
CA VAL A 387 -17.20 1.46 42.15
C VAL A 387 -17.83 0.69 43.31
N ARG A 388 -17.37 -0.55 43.54
CA ARG A 388 -17.85 -1.36 44.66
C ARG A 388 -17.45 -0.75 46.01
N LEU A 389 -16.19 -0.37 46.16
CA LEU A 389 -15.68 0.26 47.37
C LEU A 389 -16.40 1.58 47.65
N ALA A 390 -16.57 2.42 46.62
CA ALA A 390 -17.32 3.68 46.72
C ALA A 390 -18.76 3.47 47.21
N TYR A 391 -19.45 2.45 46.68
CA TYR A 391 -20.81 2.11 47.11
C TYR A 391 -20.85 1.58 48.56
N GLU A 392 -19.93 0.69 48.94
CA GLU A 392 -19.85 0.13 50.29
C GLU A 392 -19.58 1.21 51.34
N GLU A 393 -18.64 2.13 51.06
CA GLU A 393 -18.30 3.25 51.95
C GLU A 393 -19.41 4.31 52.02
N ALA A 394 -20.01 4.69 50.88
CA ALA A 394 -21.13 5.63 50.86
C ALA A 394 -22.35 5.06 51.64
N LYS A 395 -22.59 3.75 51.51
CA LYS A 395 -23.62 3.05 52.27
C LYS A 395 -23.29 3.01 53.76
N LEU A 396 -22.04 2.77 54.14
CA LEU A 396 -21.61 2.77 55.54
C LEU A 396 -21.90 4.13 56.19
N VAL A 397 -21.58 5.24 55.53
CA VAL A 397 -21.88 6.60 56.02
C VAL A 397 -23.38 6.81 56.21
N LYS A 398 -24.20 6.45 55.22
CA LYS A 398 -25.68 6.56 55.30
C LYS A 398 -26.25 5.71 56.44
N THR A 399 -25.73 4.49 56.62
CA THR A 399 -26.20 3.57 57.66
C THR A 399 -25.78 4.05 59.06
N THR A 400 -24.55 4.57 59.18
CA THR A 400 -24.01 5.14 60.42
C THR A 400 -24.81 6.36 60.84
N LEU A 401 -25.16 7.24 59.89
CA LEU A 401 -26.03 8.37 60.13
C LEU A 401 -27.42 7.93 60.60
N ALA A 402 -28.02 6.92 59.97
CA ALA A 402 -29.31 6.39 60.37
C ALA A 402 -29.28 5.85 61.82
N VAL A 403 -28.24 5.09 62.18
CA VAL A 403 -28.04 4.58 63.55
C VAL A 403 -27.88 5.73 64.54
N VAL A 404 -27.01 6.70 64.26
CA VAL A 404 -26.81 7.87 65.14
C VAL A 404 -28.10 8.68 65.32
N THR A 405 -28.90 8.83 64.25
CA THR A 405 -30.18 9.56 64.28
C THR A 405 -31.23 8.82 65.12
N VAL A 406 -31.29 7.49 65.04
CA VAL A 406 -32.16 6.63 65.86
C VAL A 406 -31.73 6.61 67.34
N LEU A 407 -30.44 6.76 67.62
CA LEU A 407 -29.89 6.81 68.98
C LEU A 407 -30.02 8.21 69.63
N ALA A 408 -30.15 9.27 68.85
CA ALA A 408 -30.29 10.66 69.32
C ALA A 408 -31.51 10.98 70.23
N PRO A 409 -32.67 10.30 70.14
CA PRO A 409 -33.80 10.50 71.06
C PRO A 409 -33.79 9.66 72.35
N LEU A 410 -32.87 8.69 72.51
CA LEU A 410 -32.84 7.82 73.70
C LEU A 410 -32.36 8.55 74.97
N PRO A 411 -32.77 8.15 76.19
CA PRO A 411 -32.26 8.72 77.44
C PRO A 411 -30.73 8.49 77.60
N PRO A 412 -30.00 9.38 78.29
CA PRO A 412 -28.53 9.35 78.38
C PRO A 412 -27.95 8.04 78.95
N GLU A 413 -28.68 7.34 79.82
CA GLU A 413 -28.28 6.07 80.44
C GLU A 413 -28.33 4.88 79.45
N GLN A 414 -29.25 4.90 78.48
CA GLN A 414 -29.35 3.89 77.42
C GLN A 414 -28.46 4.23 76.21
N ARG A 415 -28.10 5.50 76.03
CA ARG A 415 -27.13 5.94 75.01
C ARG A 415 -25.76 5.34 75.25
N SER A 416 -25.23 5.37 76.48
CA SER A 416 -23.87 4.87 76.74
C SER A 416 -23.70 3.38 76.40
N SER A 417 -24.71 2.55 76.71
CA SER A 417 -24.69 1.12 76.36
C SER A 417 -24.83 0.87 74.86
N ALA A 418 -25.64 1.66 74.14
CA ALA A 418 -25.78 1.54 72.69
C ALA A 418 -24.57 2.11 71.93
N TYR A 419 -23.96 3.19 72.41
CA TYR A 419 -22.72 3.75 71.87
C TYR A 419 -21.54 2.82 72.09
N GLU A 420 -21.38 2.19 73.26
CA GLU A 420 -20.32 1.17 73.48
C GLU A 420 -20.45 -0.03 72.54
N VAL A 421 -21.67 -0.44 72.19
CA VAL A 421 -21.93 -1.55 71.25
C VAL A 421 -21.62 -1.13 69.82
N VAL A 422 -22.01 0.08 69.40
CA VAL A 422 -21.69 0.62 68.07
C VAL A 422 -20.20 0.92 67.94
N GLU A 423 -19.55 1.44 68.97
CA GLU A 423 -18.11 1.70 69.04
C GLU A 423 -17.31 0.40 69.00
N LYS A 424 -17.73 -0.66 69.72
CA LYS A 424 -17.17 -2.01 69.57
C LYS A 424 -17.32 -2.59 68.17
N ILE A 425 -18.49 -2.43 67.54
CA ILE A 425 -18.73 -2.95 66.19
C ILE A 425 -17.87 -2.19 65.17
N VAL A 426 -17.72 -0.88 65.31
CA VAL A 426 -16.88 -0.04 64.45
C VAL A 426 -15.39 -0.33 64.70
N GLU A 427 -14.95 -0.51 65.94
CA GLU A 427 -13.58 -0.93 66.30
C GLU A 427 -13.26 -2.35 65.80
N GLU A 428 -14.19 -3.30 65.87
CA GLU A 428 -14.01 -4.64 65.33
C GLU A 428 -13.94 -4.63 63.79
N PHE A 429 -14.74 -3.77 63.13
CA PHE A 429 -14.65 -3.55 61.68
C PHE A 429 -13.34 -2.85 61.28
N HIS A 430 -12.89 -1.84 62.03
CA HIS A 430 -11.61 -1.16 61.80
C HIS A 430 -10.41 -2.08 62.06
N SER A 431 -10.47 -2.93 63.09
CA SER A 431 -9.47 -3.95 63.39
C SER A 431 -9.43 -5.03 62.31
N ALA A 432 -10.58 -5.43 61.77
CA ALA A 432 -10.67 -6.33 60.62
C ALA A 432 -10.10 -5.69 59.35
N ALA A 433 -10.44 -4.41 59.07
CA ALA A 433 -9.93 -3.66 57.93
C ALA A 433 -8.42 -3.40 58.00
N GLN A 434 -7.87 -3.06 59.18
CA GLN A 434 -6.41 -2.94 59.39
C GLN A 434 -5.67 -4.28 59.28
N LYS A 435 -6.29 -5.38 59.73
CA LYS A 435 -5.74 -6.74 59.54
C LYS A 435 -5.77 -7.20 58.09
N VAL A 436 -6.72 -6.70 57.29
CA VAL A 436 -6.75 -6.88 55.84
C VAL A 436 -5.73 -5.97 55.16
N GLY A 437 -5.64 -4.69 55.53
CA GLY A 437 -4.68 -3.72 54.98
C GLY A 437 -3.22 -4.08 55.27
N SER A 438 -2.89 -4.59 56.46
CA SER A 438 -1.56 -5.11 56.78
C SER A 438 -1.19 -6.38 56.01
N ARG A 439 -2.18 -7.21 55.65
CA ARG A 439 -1.99 -8.39 54.80
C ARG A 439 -1.87 -8.02 53.32
N VAL A 440 -2.59 -7.00 52.85
CA VAL A 440 -2.42 -6.42 51.50
C VAL A 440 -1.07 -5.71 51.38
N GLY A 441 -0.61 -5.01 52.42
CA GLY A 441 0.73 -4.43 52.49
C GLY A 441 1.84 -5.49 52.45
N ALA A 442 1.65 -6.64 53.10
CA ALA A 442 2.56 -7.78 52.99
C ALA A 442 2.52 -8.44 51.59
N VAL A 443 1.37 -8.45 50.91
CA VAL A 443 1.25 -8.92 49.53
C VAL A 443 1.90 -7.94 48.54
N ASN A 444 1.77 -6.63 48.75
CA ASN A 444 2.43 -5.60 47.95
C ASN A 444 3.95 -5.57 48.16
N SER A 445 4.46 -5.82 49.37
CA SER A 445 5.92 -5.95 49.58
C SER A 445 6.50 -7.20 48.90
N ILE A 446 5.72 -8.29 48.86
CA ILE A 446 6.08 -9.51 48.11
C ILE A 446 6.02 -9.27 46.59
N LEU A 447 5.06 -8.48 46.10
CA LEU A 447 4.95 -8.08 44.69
C LEU A 447 6.10 -7.14 44.27
N GLU A 448 6.49 -6.17 45.10
CA GLU A 448 7.64 -5.30 44.87
C GLU A 448 8.99 -6.07 44.89
N GLU A 449 9.11 -7.10 45.74
CA GLU A 449 10.26 -8.02 45.73
C GLU A 449 10.28 -8.90 44.48
N LEU A 450 9.12 -9.33 43.96
CA LEU A 450 8.99 -10.11 42.72
C LEU A 450 9.28 -9.26 41.46
N GLU A 451 8.86 -8.00 41.41
CA GLU A 451 9.20 -7.06 40.33
C GLU A 451 10.70 -6.73 40.30
N ARG A 452 11.35 -6.61 41.47
CA ARG A 452 12.81 -6.43 41.57
C ARG A 452 13.60 -7.68 41.17
N ALA A 453 13.01 -8.88 41.24
CA ALA A 453 13.73 -10.14 41.03
C ALA A 453 13.73 -10.67 39.58
N LYS A 454 12.88 -10.17 38.66
CA LYS A 454 12.79 -10.66 37.24
C LYS A 454 12.83 -12.20 37.09
N VAL A 455 12.09 -12.96 37.89
CA VAL A 455 12.06 -14.44 37.76
C VAL A 455 10.74 -14.93 37.17
N PHE A 456 10.83 -15.65 36.05
CA PHE A 456 9.76 -16.37 35.37
C PHE A 456 9.04 -17.34 36.33
N VAL A 457 7.74 -17.19 36.52
CA VAL A 457 7.00 -17.95 37.55
C VAL A 457 6.33 -19.21 36.97
N ARG A 458 6.85 -20.38 37.35
CA ARG A 458 6.18 -21.70 37.27
C ARG A 458 6.22 -22.33 38.68
N ASP A 459 5.11 -22.97 39.07
CA ASP A 459 4.84 -23.70 40.33
C ASP A 459 4.61 -22.91 41.64
N ASP A 460 5.15 -21.72 41.84
CA ASP A 460 4.87 -20.94 43.07
C ASP A 460 3.55 -20.14 43.01
N VAL A 461 3.10 -19.73 41.81
CA VAL A 461 1.73 -19.18 41.58
C VAL A 461 0.66 -20.21 41.92
N ARG A 462 0.90 -21.52 41.69
CA ARG A 462 -0.05 -22.57 42.11
C ARG A 462 -0.13 -22.72 43.63
N ARG A 463 0.96 -22.44 44.37
CA ARG A 463 0.95 -22.39 45.85
C ARG A 463 0.33 -21.10 46.37
N ALA A 464 0.52 -19.96 45.70
CA ALA A 464 -0.13 -18.69 46.02
C ALA A 464 -1.64 -18.71 45.75
N ILE A 465 -2.09 -19.35 44.65
CA ILE A 465 -3.51 -19.62 44.37
C ILE A 465 -4.10 -20.55 45.43
N ARG A 466 -3.39 -21.59 45.90
CA ARG A 466 -3.86 -22.41 47.03
C ARG A 466 -3.90 -21.66 48.36
N ALA A 467 -2.99 -20.71 48.60
CA ALA A 467 -3.00 -19.89 49.81
C ALA A 467 -4.14 -18.86 49.81
N SER A 468 -4.48 -18.29 48.66
CA SER A 468 -5.65 -17.41 48.47
C SER A 468 -6.97 -18.20 48.49
N ASP A 469 -7.00 -19.43 47.98
CA ASP A 469 -8.15 -20.34 48.08
C ASP A 469 -8.33 -20.87 49.52
N THR A 470 -7.26 -20.96 50.30
CA THR A 470 -7.31 -21.27 51.74
C THR A 470 -7.75 -20.04 52.53
N ALA A 471 -7.26 -18.84 52.21
CA ALA A 471 -7.68 -17.58 52.83
C ALA A 471 -9.17 -17.27 52.55
N LEU A 472 -9.63 -17.48 51.31
CA LEU A 472 -11.04 -17.40 50.91
C LEU A 472 -11.91 -18.42 51.65
N LYS A 473 -11.43 -19.67 51.81
CA LYS A 473 -12.12 -20.69 52.62
C LYS A 473 -12.15 -20.35 54.11
N TRP A 474 -11.14 -19.67 54.67
CA TRP A 474 -11.16 -19.20 56.06
C TRP A 474 -12.07 -17.99 56.24
N THR A 475 -12.14 -17.06 55.28
CA THR A 475 -13.10 -15.95 55.31
C THR A 475 -14.54 -16.42 55.11
N ASP A 476 -14.79 -17.40 54.23
CA ASP A 476 -16.12 -18.00 54.07
C ASP A 476 -16.52 -18.82 55.29
N ARG A 477 -15.59 -19.52 55.95
CA ARG A 477 -15.83 -20.22 57.22
C ARG A 477 -16.09 -19.25 58.37
N ALA A 478 -15.36 -18.14 58.46
CA ALA A 478 -15.57 -17.11 59.47
C ALA A 478 -16.90 -16.37 59.26
N LEU A 479 -17.25 -16.04 58.00
CA LEU A 479 -18.54 -15.46 57.64
C LEU A 479 -19.69 -16.43 57.92
N SER A 480 -19.54 -17.71 57.57
CA SER A 480 -20.55 -18.74 57.85
C SER A 480 -20.75 -18.96 59.35
N ALA A 481 -19.68 -18.99 60.14
CA ALA A 481 -19.76 -19.08 61.60
C ALA A 481 -20.37 -17.82 62.23
N TYR A 482 -20.07 -16.64 61.69
CA TYR A 482 -20.66 -15.35 62.12
C TYR A 482 -22.16 -15.28 61.82
N PHE A 483 -22.60 -15.65 60.61
CA PHE A 483 -24.01 -15.69 60.27
C PHE A 483 -24.78 -16.77 61.03
N ALA A 484 -24.17 -17.94 61.26
CA ALA A 484 -24.75 -19.01 62.09
C ALA A 484 -24.89 -18.60 63.56
N ALA A 485 -23.89 -17.90 64.14
CA ALA A 485 -23.97 -17.36 65.49
C ALA A 485 -25.04 -16.25 65.62
N LYS A 486 -25.18 -15.42 64.58
CA LYS A 486 -26.23 -14.41 64.49
C LYS A 486 -27.63 -15.02 64.40
N GLU A 487 -27.82 -16.09 63.61
CA GLU A 487 -29.09 -16.85 63.57
C GLU A 487 -29.40 -17.54 64.90
N PHE A 488 -28.38 -18.08 65.59
CA PHE A 488 -28.53 -18.74 66.88
C PHE A 488 -29.06 -17.80 67.98
N LEU A 489 -28.61 -16.54 67.96
CA LEU A 489 -28.95 -15.52 68.96
C LEU A 489 -30.31 -14.83 68.73
N THR A 490 -30.87 -14.90 67.51
CA THR A 490 -31.99 -14.03 67.09
C THR A 490 -33.38 -14.66 67.16
N LYS A 491 -33.54 -15.99 67.30
CA LYS A 491 -34.88 -16.64 67.31
C LYS A 491 -35.25 -17.29 68.64
N ARG A 492 -36.41 -16.94 69.20
CA ARG A 492 -36.99 -17.50 70.44
C ARG A 492 -38.44 -17.95 70.17
N GLY A 493 -38.66 -19.26 70.00
CA GLY A 493 -39.88 -19.89 70.53
C GLY A 493 -40.65 -20.88 69.67
N THR A 494 -40.17 -21.42 68.54
CA THR A 494 -40.90 -22.45 67.76
C THR A 494 -40.13 -23.76 67.59
N PRO A 495 -40.77 -24.90 67.29
CA PRO A 495 -40.10 -26.18 67.03
C PRO A 495 -39.13 -26.12 65.84
N GLU A 496 -39.46 -25.31 64.82
CA GLU A 496 -38.58 -25.06 63.67
C GLU A 496 -37.29 -24.35 64.07
N ASP A 497 -37.35 -23.46 65.06
CA ASP A 497 -36.18 -22.72 65.54
C ASP A 497 -35.16 -23.63 66.23
N ALA A 498 -35.60 -24.73 66.84
CA ALA A 498 -34.70 -25.73 67.41
C ALA A 498 -33.88 -26.43 66.30
N LEU A 499 -34.51 -26.71 65.15
CA LEU A 499 -33.83 -27.28 63.98
C LEU A 499 -32.86 -26.27 63.35
N TYR A 500 -33.23 -24.98 63.27
CA TYR A 500 -32.32 -23.93 62.83
C TYR A 500 -31.12 -23.72 63.77
N LYS A 501 -31.34 -23.79 65.08
CA LYS A 501 -30.25 -23.69 66.08
C LYS A 501 -29.32 -24.90 66.02
N LEU A 502 -29.85 -26.11 65.88
CA LEU A 502 -29.05 -27.30 65.65
C LEU A 502 -28.24 -27.21 64.36
N ALA A 503 -28.84 -26.71 63.27
CA ALA A 503 -28.13 -26.47 62.01
C ALA A 503 -26.99 -25.44 62.18
N ALA A 504 -27.26 -24.33 62.90
CA ALA A 504 -26.25 -23.32 63.21
C ALA A 504 -25.10 -23.88 64.07
N CYS A 505 -25.39 -24.74 65.05
CA CYS A 505 -24.36 -25.45 65.82
C CYS A 505 -23.49 -26.35 64.94
N LEU A 506 -24.07 -27.08 63.98
CA LEU A 506 -23.32 -27.91 63.04
C LEU A 506 -22.47 -27.09 62.07
N ASP A 507 -22.95 -25.94 61.62
CA ASP A 507 -22.19 -24.98 60.79
C ASP A 507 -20.99 -24.41 61.56
N ILE A 508 -21.19 -24.05 62.83
CA ILE A 508 -20.12 -23.56 63.71
C ILE A 508 -19.11 -24.68 63.98
N MET A 509 -19.56 -25.89 64.36
CA MET A 509 -18.65 -27.01 64.60
C MET A 509 -17.85 -27.39 63.34
N GLY A 510 -18.50 -27.42 62.17
CA GLY A 510 -17.84 -27.70 60.89
C GLY A 510 -16.81 -26.65 60.46
N ALA A 511 -16.95 -25.40 60.91
CA ALA A 511 -15.99 -24.32 60.66
C ALA A 511 -14.72 -24.40 61.53
N TRP A 512 -14.80 -25.02 62.72
CA TRP A 512 -13.75 -24.98 63.74
C TRP A 512 -13.13 -26.34 64.11
N LEU A 513 -13.66 -27.47 63.61
CA LEU A 513 -13.03 -28.79 63.77
C LEU A 513 -11.66 -28.85 63.05
N PRO A 514 -10.59 -29.38 63.68
CA PRO A 514 -9.28 -29.46 63.05
C PRO A 514 -9.34 -30.34 61.81
N ALA A 515 -8.96 -29.80 60.66
CA ALA A 515 -8.94 -30.48 59.37
C ALA A 515 -7.91 -31.63 59.26
N CYS A 516 -7.35 -32.07 60.40
CA CYS A 516 -6.10 -32.82 60.45
C CYS A 516 -6.26 -34.34 60.52
N GLU A 517 -7.45 -34.89 60.77
CA GLU A 517 -7.64 -36.36 60.89
C GLU A 517 -8.67 -36.97 59.92
N ASN A 518 -9.68 -36.22 59.46
CA ASN A 518 -10.52 -36.66 58.34
C ASN A 518 -11.14 -35.46 57.59
N PRO A 519 -10.73 -35.18 56.34
CA PRO A 519 -11.13 -33.98 55.60
C PRO A 519 -12.62 -33.97 55.18
N LEU A 520 -13.35 -35.07 55.38
CA LEU A 520 -14.76 -35.23 55.00
C LEU A 520 -15.75 -34.81 56.08
N ILE A 521 -15.30 -34.58 57.33
CA ILE A 521 -16.18 -34.26 58.47
C ILE A 521 -16.86 -32.90 58.30
N GLY A 522 -16.09 -31.85 57.95
CA GLY A 522 -16.65 -30.51 57.71
C GLY A 522 -17.72 -30.49 56.61
N PRO A 523 -17.46 -31.04 55.41
CA PRO A 523 -18.46 -31.20 54.36
C PRO A 523 -19.69 -32.01 54.78
N MET A 524 -19.53 -33.10 55.55
CA MET A 524 -20.67 -33.88 56.05
C MET A 524 -21.55 -33.05 57.00
N LEU A 525 -20.96 -32.32 57.94
CA LEU A 525 -21.70 -31.47 58.87
C LEU A 525 -22.47 -30.36 58.14
N ALA A 526 -21.90 -29.80 57.06
CA ALA A 526 -22.59 -28.84 56.21
C ALA A 526 -23.80 -29.44 55.46
N VAL A 527 -23.71 -30.70 55.02
CA VAL A 527 -24.84 -31.42 54.40
C VAL A 527 -25.96 -31.64 55.43
N TYR A 528 -25.63 -32.06 56.65
CA TYR A 528 -26.61 -32.23 57.74
C TYR A 528 -27.24 -30.91 58.16
N SER A 529 -26.46 -29.82 58.27
CA SER A 529 -26.97 -28.48 58.53
C SER A 529 -27.98 -28.05 57.45
N LYS A 530 -27.63 -28.23 56.17
CA LYS A 530 -28.51 -27.86 55.05
C LYS A 530 -29.80 -28.68 55.05
N ALA A 531 -29.74 -29.97 55.37
CA ALA A 531 -30.92 -30.82 55.52
C ALA A 531 -31.83 -30.35 56.67
N LEU A 532 -31.26 -29.99 57.83
CA LEU A 532 -32.01 -29.47 58.97
C LEU A 532 -32.68 -28.12 58.66
N LYS A 533 -32.00 -27.23 57.92
CA LYS A 533 -32.61 -25.96 57.46
C LYS A 533 -33.77 -26.19 56.51
N VAL A 534 -33.70 -27.21 55.65
CA VAL A 534 -34.80 -27.62 54.76
C VAL A 534 -35.95 -28.22 55.56
N MET A 535 -35.67 -29.11 56.51
CA MET A 535 -36.69 -29.67 57.40
C MET A 535 -37.36 -28.60 58.25
N ALA A 536 -36.62 -27.61 58.73
CA ALA A 536 -37.19 -26.47 59.47
C ALA A 536 -38.15 -25.64 58.61
N LYS A 537 -37.78 -25.37 57.35
CA LYS A 537 -38.70 -24.71 56.39
C LYS A 537 -39.94 -25.55 56.14
N PHE A 538 -39.78 -26.86 55.98
CA PHE A 538 -40.89 -27.77 55.71
C PHE A 538 -41.82 -27.93 56.92
N ALA A 539 -41.27 -28.03 58.13
CA ALA A 539 -42.03 -28.05 59.37
C ALA A 539 -42.83 -26.74 59.56
N GLY A 540 -42.22 -25.59 59.27
CA GLY A 540 -42.91 -24.30 59.34
C GLY A 540 -44.01 -24.17 58.29
N TYR A 541 -43.78 -24.70 57.09
CA TYR A 541 -44.81 -24.79 56.05
C TYR A 541 -45.97 -25.70 56.46
N LEU A 542 -45.70 -26.90 56.97
CA LEU A 542 -46.73 -27.83 57.46
C LEU A 542 -47.50 -27.25 58.63
N ARG A 543 -46.83 -26.60 59.59
CA ARG A 543 -47.50 -25.97 60.74
C ARG A 543 -48.45 -24.87 60.29
N LYS A 544 -48.06 -24.07 59.29
CA LYS A 544 -48.93 -23.07 58.66
C LYS A 544 -50.13 -23.70 57.95
N GLN A 545 -49.90 -24.73 57.14
CA GLN A 545 -50.98 -25.44 56.45
C GLN A 545 -51.97 -26.10 57.42
N VAL A 546 -51.48 -26.72 58.49
CA VAL A 546 -52.33 -27.29 59.55
C VAL A 546 -53.12 -26.19 60.27
N ALA A 547 -52.49 -25.06 60.58
CA ALA A 547 -53.18 -23.93 61.18
C ALA A 547 -54.25 -23.32 60.27
N GLU A 548 -53.99 -23.23 58.96
CA GLU A 548 -54.96 -22.79 57.95
C GLU A 548 -56.14 -23.77 57.83
N MET A 549 -55.88 -25.08 57.81
CA MET A 549 -56.93 -26.11 57.79
C MET A 549 -57.78 -26.08 59.06
N LEU A 550 -57.15 -26.00 60.24
CA LEU A 550 -57.86 -25.94 61.52
C LEU A 550 -58.58 -24.61 61.75
N ARG A 551 -58.25 -23.55 60.99
CA ARG A 551 -58.83 -22.23 61.19
C ARG A 551 -60.35 -22.25 60.98
N GLU A 552 -60.81 -22.91 59.92
CA GLU A 552 -62.24 -23.04 59.61
C GLU A 552 -62.97 -23.88 60.66
N ASP A 553 -62.38 -25.01 61.07
CA ASP A 553 -62.91 -25.87 62.14
C ASP A 553 -62.99 -25.13 63.50
N ILE A 554 -61.99 -24.32 63.86
CA ILE A 554 -61.98 -23.54 65.10
C ILE A 554 -63.07 -22.45 65.05
N VAL A 555 -63.24 -21.80 63.90
CA VAL A 555 -64.30 -20.79 63.71
C VAL A 555 -65.68 -21.39 63.90
N GLU A 556 -65.92 -22.58 63.34
CA GLU A 556 -67.17 -23.31 63.46
C GLU A 556 -67.39 -23.83 64.90
N MET A 557 -66.39 -24.50 65.50
CA MET A 557 -66.47 -25.06 66.85
C MET A 557 -66.65 -24.00 67.95
N GLU A 558 -65.98 -22.86 67.83
CA GLU A 558 -66.08 -21.76 68.79
C GLU A 558 -67.25 -20.81 68.48
N GLY A 559 -67.98 -21.03 67.38
CA GLY A 559 -69.11 -20.19 66.95
C GLY A 559 -68.71 -18.72 66.75
N LEU A 560 -67.53 -18.48 66.17
CA LEU A 560 -66.97 -17.12 66.09
C LEU A 560 -67.80 -16.20 65.19
N ASP A 561 -68.37 -16.74 64.11
CA ASP A 561 -69.23 -16.00 63.19
C ASP A 561 -70.54 -15.54 63.84
N GLU A 562 -71.06 -16.27 64.83
CA GLU A 562 -72.24 -15.88 65.60
C GLU A 562 -71.90 -14.82 66.67
N LYS A 563 -70.68 -14.86 67.21
CA LYS A 563 -70.21 -13.93 68.25
C LYS A 563 -69.82 -12.56 67.71
N LEU A 564 -69.46 -12.47 66.43
CA LEU A 564 -68.98 -11.24 65.79
C LEU A 564 -69.92 -10.81 64.67
N SER A 565 -70.93 -10.00 65.03
CA SER A 565 -71.80 -9.38 64.02
C SER A 565 -71.02 -8.42 63.11
N ASP A 566 -71.45 -8.30 61.84
CA ASP A 566 -70.83 -7.40 60.85
C ASP A 566 -70.74 -5.95 61.34
N GLU A 567 -71.73 -5.49 62.14
CA GLU A 567 -71.75 -4.14 62.71
C GLU A 567 -70.66 -3.92 63.79
N VAL A 568 -70.32 -4.97 64.55
CA VAL A 568 -69.24 -4.94 65.55
C VAL A 568 -67.87 -4.95 64.86
N ILE A 569 -67.72 -5.73 63.77
CA ILE A 569 -66.48 -5.81 63.01
C ILE A 569 -66.16 -4.47 62.33
N LEU A 570 -67.15 -3.79 61.72
CA LEU A 570 -66.93 -2.51 61.02
C LEU A 570 -66.64 -1.32 61.95
N ARG A 571 -67.02 -1.39 63.23
CA ARG A 571 -66.85 -0.29 64.20
C ARG A 571 -65.66 -0.44 65.14
N THR A 572 -64.95 -1.57 65.09
CA THR A 572 -63.87 -1.91 66.02
C THR A 572 -62.53 -1.94 65.29
N ASP A 573 -61.47 -1.44 65.93
CA ASP A 573 -60.11 -1.49 65.40
C ASP A 573 -59.63 -2.94 65.18
N VAL A 574 -58.88 -3.18 64.10
CA VAL A 574 -58.40 -4.52 63.71
C VAL A 574 -57.58 -5.17 64.83
N ASP A 575 -56.74 -4.42 65.54
CA ASP A 575 -55.93 -4.97 66.63
C ASP A 575 -56.77 -5.29 67.87
N ALA A 576 -57.90 -4.61 68.05
CA ALA A 576 -58.87 -4.90 69.11
C ALA A 576 -59.72 -6.13 68.78
N LEU A 577 -60.12 -6.30 67.51
CA LEU A 577 -60.79 -7.49 67.01
C LEU A 577 -59.89 -8.73 67.12
N VAL A 578 -58.64 -8.63 66.67
CA VAL A 578 -57.67 -9.72 66.79
C VAL A 578 -57.48 -10.12 68.25
N ARG A 579 -57.34 -9.15 69.17
CA ARG A 579 -57.26 -9.43 70.61
C ARG A 579 -58.51 -10.10 71.19
N HIS A 580 -59.68 -9.82 70.64
CA HIS A 580 -60.94 -10.43 71.08
C HIS A 580 -61.06 -11.90 70.66
N VAL A 581 -60.57 -12.23 69.46
CA VAL A 581 -60.70 -13.58 68.87
C VAL A 581 -59.50 -14.46 69.15
N LEU A 582 -58.33 -13.88 69.39
CA LEU A 582 -57.08 -14.57 69.72
C LEU A 582 -57.24 -15.65 70.80
N PRO A 583 -57.97 -15.44 71.92
CA PRO A 583 -58.14 -16.48 72.95
C PRO A 583 -58.83 -17.75 72.43
N SER A 584 -59.72 -17.66 71.44
CA SER A 584 -60.38 -18.82 70.83
C SER A 584 -59.42 -19.63 69.95
N PHE A 585 -58.49 -18.97 69.26
CA PHE A 585 -57.43 -19.65 68.52
C PHE A 585 -56.32 -20.19 69.44
N GLU A 586 -55.98 -19.49 70.52
CA GLU A 586 -54.97 -19.91 71.50
C GLU A 586 -55.34 -21.21 72.26
N LYS A 587 -56.63 -21.58 72.31
CA LYS A 587 -57.07 -22.87 72.86
C LYS A 587 -56.53 -24.07 72.09
N TYR A 588 -56.31 -23.91 70.79
CA TYR A 588 -56.01 -25.01 69.86
C TYR A 588 -54.66 -24.84 69.16
N LEU A 589 -54.14 -23.61 69.09
CA LEU A 589 -52.89 -23.25 68.42
C LEU A 589 -51.91 -22.58 69.38
N GLU A 590 -50.61 -22.75 69.14
CA GLU A 590 -49.57 -21.99 69.84
C GLU A 590 -49.74 -20.50 69.57
N ARG A 591 -49.49 -19.66 70.58
CA ARG A 591 -49.79 -18.22 70.59
C ARG A 591 -49.41 -17.45 69.32
N SER A 592 -48.22 -17.66 68.77
CA SER A 592 -47.78 -16.95 67.56
C SER A 592 -48.58 -17.37 66.31
N THR A 593 -48.91 -18.67 66.20
CA THR A 593 -49.73 -19.22 65.12
C THR A 593 -51.21 -18.89 65.31
N ALA A 594 -51.68 -18.85 66.57
CA ALA A 594 -53.01 -18.37 66.93
C ALA A 594 -53.21 -16.91 66.54
N GLU A 595 -52.18 -16.07 66.70
CA GLU A 595 -52.22 -14.66 66.33
C GLU A 595 -52.25 -14.47 64.80
N GLU A 596 -51.46 -15.24 64.05
CA GLU A 596 -51.54 -15.26 62.59
C GLU A 596 -52.91 -15.73 62.09
N ALA A 597 -53.45 -16.82 62.66
CA ALA A 597 -54.75 -17.37 62.30
C ALA A 597 -55.91 -16.40 62.65
N ALA A 598 -55.86 -15.76 63.82
CA ALA A 598 -56.84 -14.77 64.25
C ALA A 598 -56.83 -13.53 63.35
N ARG A 599 -55.63 -13.03 62.98
CA ARG A 599 -55.49 -11.93 62.01
C ARG A 599 -56.06 -12.30 60.65
N ALA A 600 -55.71 -13.49 60.15
CA ALA A 600 -56.21 -13.97 58.87
C ALA A 600 -57.74 -14.13 58.85
N TYR A 601 -58.32 -14.65 59.94
CA TYR A 601 -59.78 -14.73 60.09
C TYR A 601 -60.45 -13.34 60.08
N VAL A 602 -59.93 -12.39 60.86
CA VAL A 602 -60.47 -11.01 60.91
C VAL A 602 -60.35 -10.33 59.53
N LEU A 603 -59.22 -10.50 58.84
CA LEU A 603 -59.00 -10.01 57.48
C LEU A 603 -59.97 -10.63 56.47
N ASP A 604 -60.17 -11.94 56.50
CA ASP A 604 -61.09 -12.64 55.59
C ASP A 604 -62.55 -12.20 55.82
N ARG A 605 -62.95 -11.97 57.08
CA ARG A 605 -64.29 -11.42 57.38
C ARG A 605 -64.43 -9.98 56.90
N LEU A 606 -63.42 -9.13 57.10
CA LEU A 606 -63.41 -7.75 56.58
C LEU A 606 -63.48 -7.71 55.05
N LEU A 607 -62.70 -8.56 54.37
CA LEU A 607 -62.72 -8.71 52.93
C LEU A 607 -64.06 -9.28 52.44
N GLY A 608 -64.64 -10.25 53.14
CA GLY A 608 -65.95 -10.81 52.82
C GLY A 608 -67.08 -9.78 52.94
N ILE A 609 -67.04 -8.91 53.96
CA ILE A 609 -67.98 -7.78 54.11
C ILE A 609 -67.77 -6.75 52.99
N ALA A 610 -66.52 -6.41 52.68
CA ALA A 610 -66.18 -5.44 51.63
C ALA A 610 -66.59 -5.93 50.23
N CYS A 611 -66.34 -7.20 49.91
CA CYS A 611 -66.73 -7.80 48.63
C CYS A 611 -68.23 -8.15 48.56
N GLY A 612 -68.88 -8.41 49.69
CA GLY A 612 -70.33 -8.65 49.78
C GLY A 612 -71.19 -7.38 49.67
N ALA A 613 -70.60 -6.20 49.89
CA ALA A 613 -71.26 -4.90 49.73
C ALA A 613 -71.51 -4.49 48.27
N GLU A 614 -70.90 -5.17 47.29
CA GLU A 614 -71.21 -4.98 45.85
C GLU A 614 -72.37 -5.86 45.35
N ALA A 615 -72.92 -6.74 46.19
CA ALA A 615 -74.02 -7.65 45.83
C ALA A 615 -75.30 -7.48 46.68
N ARG A 616 -75.48 -6.34 47.37
CA ARG A 616 -76.74 -5.96 48.02
C ARG A 616 -77.15 -4.53 47.72
#